data_AF-A0A396JEY8-F1
#
_entry.id   AF-A0A396JEY8-F1
#
_cell.length_a   1.000
_cell.length_b   1.000
_cell.length_c   1.000
_cell.angle_alpha   90.00
_cell.angle_beta   90.00
_cell.angle_gamma   90.00
#
_symmetry.space_group_name_H-M   'P 1'
#
loop_
_entity.id
_entity.type
_entity.pdbx_description
1 polymer ?
#
loop_
_entity_poly.entity_id
_entity_poly.type
_entity_poly.pdbx_seq_one_letter_code
_entity_poly.pdbx_strand_id
1 'polypeptide(L)'
;MISKSRTSTINVAIIVALFTANVVLSDDLTPIPANRAQLDAWFNTNVGPLAQRKATLDPSLVAAEAAPKVITVMQDGKGDFKTITDAINSIPTGNNKRVIVKIGGGNYNEKIKIERTKPFVTLYAAPGTMPNITFGGTAAKYGTVDSATLIVESDYFVAANIMLSVCLLSPLYDAFCLYSQFHPSLFVLSSDLVKFVVKKKIEKIIAYI
;
A
#
# COMPACT_ATOMS: atom_id res chain seq x y z
N MET A 1 51.99 -23.76 14.07
CA MET A 1 51.02 -24.47 13.19
C MET A 1 49.59 -24.18 13.63
N ILE A 2 49.16 -22.91 13.58
CA ILE A 2 47.81 -22.46 13.97
C ILE A 2 47.33 -21.58 12.82
N SER A 3 46.50 -22.08 11.90
CA SER A 3 45.95 -21.22 10.85
C SER A 3 44.76 -21.81 10.10
N LYS A 4 44.72 -23.12 9.81
CA LYS A 4 43.66 -23.68 8.95
C LYS A 4 42.36 -24.03 9.68
N SER A 5 42.44 -24.53 10.91
CA SER A 5 41.27 -25.06 11.64
C SER A 5 40.30 -23.96 12.09
N ARG A 6 40.80 -22.84 12.65
CA ARG A 6 39.94 -21.75 13.18
C ARG A 6 39.19 -20.99 12.10
N THR A 7 39.81 -20.74 10.95
CA THR A 7 39.16 -20.09 9.80
C THR A 7 38.05 -20.95 9.22
N SER A 8 38.24 -22.28 9.22
CA SER A 8 37.21 -23.22 8.78
C SER A 8 36.01 -23.25 9.73
N THR A 9 36.23 -23.14 11.04
CA THR A 9 35.12 -23.09 12.02
C THR A 9 34.33 -21.79 11.93
N ILE A 10 35.00 -20.65 11.70
CA ILE A 10 34.35 -19.35 11.52
C ILE A 10 33.51 -19.33 10.24
N ASN A 11 34.03 -19.88 9.13
CA ASN A 11 33.28 -19.96 7.87
C ASN A 11 32.05 -20.86 7.98
N VAL A 12 32.15 -22.01 8.69
CA VAL A 12 30.99 -22.89 8.94
C VAL A 12 29.95 -22.21 9.84
N ALA A 13 30.39 -21.47 10.88
CA ALA A 13 29.47 -20.74 11.76
C ALA A 13 28.71 -19.62 11.03
N ILE A 14 29.36 -18.91 10.10
CA ILE A 14 28.71 -17.88 9.27
C ILE A 14 27.69 -18.51 8.31
N ILE A 15 27.99 -19.67 7.72
CA ILE A 15 27.07 -20.38 6.83
C ILE A 15 25.85 -20.91 7.59
N VAL A 16 26.04 -21.48 8.80
CA VAL A 16 24.93 -21.94 9.65
C VAL A 16 24.07 -20.76 10.17
N ALA A 17 24.70 -19.62 10.47
CA ALA A 17 23.98 -18.38 10.82
C ALA A 17 23.18 -17.81 9.63
N LEU A 18 23.68 -17.97 8.40
CA LEU A 18 22.95 -17.61 7.17
C LEU A 18 21.80 -18.57 6.86
N PHE A 19 21.91 -19.85 7.23
CA PHE A 19 20.84 -20.87 7.05
C PHE A 19 19.76 -20.86 8.16
N THR A 20 19.99 -20.16 9.28
CA THR A 20 18.98 -19.96 10.35
C THR A 20 18.21 -18.65 10.21
N ALA A 21 18.63 -17.78 9.29
CA ALA A 21 17.76 -16.74 8.78
C ALA A 21 16.71 -17.42 7.89
N ASN A 22 15.48 -17.54 8.37
CA ASN A 22 14.33 -17.76 7.50
C ASN A 22 14.19 -16.52 6.59
N VAL A 23 15.00 -16.47 5.54
CA VAL A 23 14.80 -15.54 4.44
C VAL A 23 13.58 -16.07 3.70
N VAL A 24 12.42 -15.46 3.99
CA VAL A 24 11.26 -15.62 3.12
C VAL A 24 11.66 -15.00 1.79
N LEU A 25 11.84 -15.86 0.79
CA LEU A 25 12.03 -15.47 -0.59
C LEU A 25 10.65 -15.30 -1.22
N SER A 26 10.53 -14.32 -2.12
CA SER A 26 9.31 -14.08 -2.90
C SER A 26 9.25 -15.15 -3.96
N ASP A 27 8.96 -16.38 -3.57
CA ASP A 27 8.78 -17.46 -4.52
C ASP A 27 7.31 -17.55 -4.93
N ASP A 28 7.05 -17.64 -6.23
CA ASP A 28 5.71 -17.78 -6.82
C ASP A 28 5.13 -19.19 -6.56
N LEU A 29 5.60 -19.90 -5.52
CA LEU A 29 5.25 -21.31 -5.25
C LEU A 29 3.82 -21.47 -4.69
N THR A 30 3.25 -20.40 -4.13
CA THR A 30 1.89 -20.40 -3.58
C THR A 30 1.04 -19.29 -4.22
N PRO A 31 0.56 -19.47 -5.46
CA PRO A 31 -0.20 -18.43 -6.17
C PRO A 31 -1.54 -18.12 -5.46
N ILE A 32 -1.97 -16.86 -5.54
CA ILE A 32 -3.28 -16.42 -5.04
C ILE A 32 -4.38 -17.15 -5.85
N PRO A 33 -5.38 -17.79 -5.20
CA PRO A 33 -6.43 -18.52 -5.90
C PRO A 33 -7.29 -17.60 -6.76
N ALA A 34 -7.67 -18.07 -7.95
CA ALA A 34 -8.59 -17.34 -8.83
C ALA A 34 -10.04 -17.35 -8.29
N ASN A 35 -10.41 -18.37 -7.53
CA ASN A 35 -11.73 -18.47 -6.92
C ASN A 35 -11.77 -17.69 -5.60
N ARG A 36 -12.64 -16.66 -5.55
CA ARG A 36 -12.83 -15.82 -4.36
C ARG A 36 -13.20 -16.61 -3.10
N ALA A 37 -13.95 -17.71 -3.23
CA ALA A 37 -14.33 -18.54 -2.08
C ALA A 37 -13.14 -19.25 -1.40
N GLN A 38 -12.01 -19.37 -2.09
CA GLN A 38 -10.79 -19.99 -1.57
C GLN A 38 -9.83 -18.96 -0.95
N LEU A 39 -10.11 -17.66 -1.12
CA LEU A 39 -9.20 -16.59 -0.75
C LEU A 39 -8.97 -16.54 0.77
N ASP A 40 -10.02 -16.66 1.58
CA ASP A 40 -9.91 -16.59 3.04
C ASP A 40 -9.07 -17.75 3.60
N ALA A 41 -9.30 -18.97 3.10
CA ALA A 41 -8.55 -20.14 3.52
C ALA A 41 -7.08 -20.04 3.11
N TRP A 42 -6.82 -19.61 1.87
CA TRP A 42 -5.47 -19.36 1.37
C TRP A 42 -4.76 -18.27 2.18
N PHE A 43 -5.45 -17.17 2.47
CA PHE A 43 -4.92 -16.05 3.24
C PHE A 43 -4.54 -16.49 4.66
N ASN A 44 -5.44 -17.18 5.36
CA ASN A 44 -5.17 -17.68 6.70
C ASN A 44 -4.02 -18.69 6.74
N THR A 45 -3.85 -19.49 5.68
CA THR A 45 -2.77 -20.49 5.59
C THR A 45 -1.41 -19.86 5.32
N ASN A 46 -1.34 -18.93 4.36
CA ASN A 46 -0.06 -18.41 3.86
C ASN A 46 0.37 -17.11 4.55
N VAL A 47 -0.58 -16.33 5.05
CA VAL A 47 -0.30 -15.04 5.69
C VAL A 47 -0.46 -15.13 7.21
N GLY A 48 -1.56 -15.73 7.65
CA GLY A 48 -1.88 -15.98 9.05
C GLY A 48 -2.15 -14.71 9.88
N PRO A 49 -2.67 -14.86 11.11
CA PRO A 49 -2.96 -13.74 11.99
C PRO A 49 -1.71 -12.93 12.37
N LEU A 50 -1.86 -11.60 12.52
CA LEU A 50 -0.79 -10.69 12.96
C LEU A 50 -0.06 -11.20 14.21
N ALA A 51 -0.79 -11.77 15.17
CA ALA A 51 -0.22 -12.27 16.42
C ALA A 51 0.92 -13.30 16.21
N GLN A 52 0.85 -14.09 15.14
CA GLN A 52 1.85 -15.11 14.80
C GLN A 52 3.07 -14.53 14.07
N ARG A 53 2.86 -13.51 13.24
CA ARG A 53 3.90 -12.92 12.37
C ARG A 53 4.56 -11.65 12.92
N LYS A 54 3.99 -11.02 13.95
CA LYS A 54 4.48 -9.72 14.47
C LYS A 54 5.98 -9.70 14.82
N ALA A 55 6.55 -10.83 15.23
CA ALA A 55 7.97 -10.93 15.59
C ALA A 55 8.93 -10.77 14.40
N THR A 56 8.47 -11.01 13.17
CA THR A 56 9.28 -10.88 11.94
C THR A 56 8.95 -9.62 11.13
N LEU A 57 7.95 -8.85 11.57
CA LEU A 57 7.55 -7.59 10.94
C LEU A 57 8.39 -6.41 11.42
N ASP A 58 8.34 -5.31 10.67
CA ASP A 58 8.93 -4.04 11.11
C ASP A 58 8.23 -3.61 12.42
N PRO A 59 8.98 -3.36 13.52
CA PRO A 59 8.40 -2.89 14.77
C PRO A 59 7.56 -1.62 14.63
N SER A 60 7.94 -0.72 13.71
CA SER A 60 7.23 0.53 13.45
C SER A 60 5.85 0.27 12.85
N LEU A 61 5.75 -0.72 11.96
CA LEU A 61 4.48 -1.17 11.40
C LEU A 61 3.61 -1.80 12.49
N VAL A 62 4.16 -2.71 13.29
CA VAL A 62 3.41 -3.37 14.39
C VAL A 62 2.88 -2.33 15.38
N ALA A 63 3.68 -1.32 15.73
CA ALA A 63 3.26 -0.24 16.60
C ALA A 63 2.15 0.62 15.98
N ALA A 64 2.25 0.93 14.68
CA ALA A 64 1.26 1.72 13.98
C ALA A 64 -0.11 1.02 13.88
N GLU A 65 -0.13 -0.31 13.71
CA GLU A 65 -1.35 -1.12 13.63
C GLU A 65 -2.01 -1.39 14.98
N ALA A 66 -1.33 -1.11 16.11
CA ALA A 66 -1.86 -1.44 17.44
C ALA A 66 -3.15 -0.67 17.80
N ALA A 67 -3.31 0.54 17.26
CA ALA A 67 -4.46 1.39 17.52
C ALA A 67 -4.76 2.29 16.29
N PRO A 68 -5.39 1.76 15.23
CA PRO A 68 -5.70 2.51 14.04
C PRO A 68 -6.73 3.61 14.32
N LYS A 69 -6.54 4.77 13.71
CA LYS A 69 -7.52 5.87 13.70
C LYS A 69 -8.29 5.83 12.40
N VAL A 70 -9.62 5.90 12.47
CA VAL A 70 -10.49 6.02 11.29
C VAL A 70 -10.95 7.47 11.15
N ILE A 71 -10.84 8.03 9.96
CA ILE A 71 -11.45 9.31 9.59
C ILE A 71 -12.32 9.11 8.35
N THR A 72 -13.48 9.75 8.31
CA THR A 72 -14.51 9.54 7.29
C THR A 72 -14.60 10.74 6.35
N VAL A 73 -14.60 10.47 5.05
CA VAL A 73 -14.76 11.48 3.99
C VAL A 73 -16.09 11.27 3.29
N MET A 74 -16.96 12.28 3.30
CA MET A 74 -18.24 12.25 2.57
C MET A 74 -18.57 13.64 2.02
N GLN A 75 -18.88 13.71 0.72
CA GLN A 75 -19.19 14.97 0.03
C GLN A 75 -20.48 15.63 0.55
N ASP A 76 -21.39 14.85 1.13
CA ASP A 76 -22.64 15.34 1.73
C ASP A 76 -22.43 16.04 3.09
N GLY A 77 -21.20 16.03 3.62
CA GLY A 77 -20.85 16.69 4.87
C GLY A 77 -21.21 15.91 6.14
N LYS A 78 -21.67 14.65 6.02
CA LYS A 78 -21.92 13.79 7.20
C LYS A 78 -20.64 13.13 7.75
N GLY A 79 -19.52 13.27 7.05
CA GLY A 79 -18.21 12.74 7.45
C GLY A 79 -17.39 13.77 8.24
N ASP A 80 -16.21 13.37 8.68
CA ASP A 80 -15.24 14.26 9.32
C ASP A 80 -14.71 15.31 8.33
N PHE A 81 -14.61 14.94 7.05
CA PHE A 81 -14.15 15.79 5.96
C PHE A 81 -15.06 15.68 4.74
N LYS A 82 -15.09 16.75 3.92
CA LYS A 82 -15.80 16.75 2.63
C LYS A 82 -14.93 16.29 1.47
N THR A 83 -13.62 16.50 1.58
CA THR A 83 -12.64 16.23 0.54
C THR A 83 -11.59 15.24 1.03
N ILE A 84 -10.99 14.49 0.10
CA ILE A 84 -9.92 13.55 0.44
C ILE A 84 -8.66 14.34 0.80
N THR A 85 -8.41 15.46 0.12
CA THR A 85 -7.25 16.32 0.36
C THR A 85 -7.23 16.87 1.79
N ASP A 86 -8.37 17.35 2.31
CA ASP A 86 -8.45 17.86 3.69
C ASP A 86 -8.20 16.75 4.72
N ALA A 87 -8.73 15.54 4.45
CA ALA A 87 -8.50 14.39 5.31
C ALA A 87 -7.00 14.03 5.38
N ILE A 88 -6.30 14.02 4.25
CA ILE A 88 -4.84 13.79 4.20
C ILE A 88 -4.07 14.91 4.89
N ASN A 89 -4.49 16.17 4.74
CA ASN A 89 -3.85 17.32 5.39
C ASN A 89 -4.03 17.31 6.91
N SER A 90 -5.10 16.69 7.41
CA SER A 90 -5.31 16.53 8.86
C SER A 90 -4.35 15.53 9.52
N ILE A 91 -3.65 14.71 8.73
CA ILE A 91 -2.69 13.73 9.23
C ILE A 91 -1.38 14.44 9.59
N PRO A 92 -0.90 14.32 10.84
CA PRO A 92 0.31 15.01 11.26
C PRO A 92 1.55 14.47 10.53
N THR A 93 2.51 15.37 10.29
CA THR A 93 3.87 15.03 9.88
C THR A 93 4.51 14.10 10.92
N GLY A 94 5.17 13.03 10.47
CA GLY A 94 5.77 12.03 11.36
C GLY A 94 4.76 11.08 11.99
N ASN A 95 3.59 10.91 11.36
CA ASN A 95 2.53 10.02 11.82
C ASN A 95 3.07 8.63 12.19
N ASN A 96 2.73 8.13 13.37
CA ASN A 96 3.19 6.84 13.88
C ASN A 96 2.04 5.85 14.16
N LYS A 97 0.83 6.19 13.71
CA LYS A 97 -0.38 5.35 13.86
C LYS A 97 -1.03 5.14 12.51
N ARG A 98 -1.59 3.96 12.28
CA ARG A 98 -2.38 3.69 11.07
C ARG A 98 -3.56 4.66 11.00
N VAL A 99 -3.63 5.47 9.95
CA VAL A 99 -4.80 6.32 9.67
C VAL A 99 -5.56 5.76 8.49
N ILE A 100 -6.78 5.29 8.75
CA ILE A 100 -7.69 4.76 7.75
C ILE A 100 -8.63 5.89 7.32
N VAL A 101 -8.41 6.40 6.12
CA VAL A 101 -9.28 7.35 5.44
C VAL A 101 -10.40 6.55 4.75
N LYS A 102 -11.55 6.49 5.42
CA LYS A 102 -12.76 5.83 4.92
C LYS A 102 -13.51 6.80 4.00
N ILE A 103 -13.51 6.51 2.71
CA ILE A 103 -14.10 7.37 1.68
C ILE A 103 -15.48 6.83 1.32
N GLY A 104 -16.50 7.66 1.46
CA GLY A 104 -17.86 7.37 0.99
C GLY A 104 -17.94 7.40 -0.54
N GLY A 105 -18.90 6.66 -1.11
CA GLY A 105 -19.14 6.65 -2.54
C GLY A 105 -19.42 8.06 -3.08
N GLY A 106 -18.94 8.34 -4.29
CA GLY A 106 -19.04 9.65 -4.91
C GLY A 106 -17.97 9.88 -5.97
N ASN A 107 -18.02 11.07 -6.58
CA ASN A 107 -17.06 11.51 -7.59
C ASN A 107 -16.22 12.65 -7.00
N TYR A 108 -14.95 12.37 -6.77
CA TYR A 108 -14.00 13.29 -6.15
C TYR A 108 -13.05 13.80 -7.23
N ASN A 109 -13.27 15.04 -7.70
CA ASN A 109 -12.37 15.67 -8.66
C ASN A 109 -11.25 16.43 -7.91
N GLU A 110 -10.21 15.69 -7.52
CA GLU A 110 -9.14 16.15 -6.65
C GLU A 110 -7.79 15.55 -7.08
N LYS A 111 -6.73 16.36 -7.04
CA LYS A 111 -5.35 15.86 -7.11
C LYS A 111 -4.90 15.48 -5.71
N ILE A 112 -4.62 14.20 -5.47
CA ILE A 112 -4.22 13.70 -4.15
C ILE A 112 -2.71 13.48 -4.12
N LYS A 113 -2.03 14.07 -3.14
CA LYS A 113 -0.62 13.80 -2.84
C LYS A 113 -0.47 13.41 -1.38
N ILE A 114 0.09 12.23 -1.13
CA ILE A 114 0.45 11.75 0.19
C ILE A 114 1.96 11.83 0.31
N GLU A 115 2.43 12.81 1.06
CA GLU A 115 3.85 13.11 1.23
C GLU A 115 4.57 12.02 2.03
N ARG A 116 5.88 11.87 1.79
CA ARG A 116 6.74 10.92 2.51
C ARG A 116 6.67 11.06 4.04
N THR A 117 6.44 12.28 4.51
CA THR A 117 6.36 12.60 5.93
C THR A 117 5.12 12.07 6.64
N LYS A 118 4.14 11.50 5.90
CA LYS A 118 2.88 10.98 6.45
C LYS A 118 2.78 9.46 6.22
N PRO A 119 3.59 8.61 6.90
CA PRO A 119 3.53 7.16 6.74
C PRO A 119 2.25 6.56 7.35
N PHE A 120 2.01 5.29 7.07
CA PHE A 120 0.89 4.50 7.62
C PHE A 120 -0.51 5.01 7.26
N VAL A 121 -0.69 5.49 6.03
CA VAL A 121 -1.99 5.96 5.54
C VAL A 121 -2.69 4.87 4.74
N THR A 122 -3.98 4.68 4.97
CA THR A 122 -4.83 3.76 4.22
C THR A 122 -6.00 4.51 3.59
N LEU A 123 -6.16 4.43 2.26
CA LEU A 123 -7.39 4.82 1.59
C LEU A 123 -8.29 3.60 1.46
N TYR A 124 -9.50 3.68 2.00
CA TYR A 124 -10.42 2.56 2.00
C TYR A 124 -11.84 3.01 1.66
N ALA A 125 -12.54 2.22 0.86
CA ALA A 125 -13.98 2.34 0.72
C ALA A 125 -14.66 0.98 0.94
N ALA A 126 -15.95 1.01 1.28
CA ALA A 126 -16.72 -0.21 1.37
C ALA A 126 -16.88 -0.84 -0.02
N PRO A 127 -16.80 -2.19 -0.14
CA PRO A 127 -17.15 -2.89 -1.37
C PRO A 127 -18.55 -2.48 -1.84
N GLY A 128 -18.70 -2.20 -3.14
CA GLY A 128 -19.98 -1.77 -3.72
C GLY A 128 -20.25 -0.26 -3.68
N THR A 129 -19.49 0.53 -2.92
CA THR A 129 -19.59 2.01 -2.90
C THR A 129 -18.24 2.65 -3.19
N MET A 130 -17.55 2.15 -4.21
CA MET A 130 -16.20 2.62 -4.56
C MET A 130 -16.26 4.06 -5.07
N PRO A 131 -15.51 5.00 -4.46
CA PRO A 131 -15.42 6.36 -4.96
C PRO A 131 -14.62 6.41 -6.26
N ASN A 132 -15.01 7.30 -7.16
CA ASN A 132 -14.22 7.65 -8.34
C ASN A 132 -13.41 8.92 -8.04
N ILE A 133 -12.09 8.79 -7.94
CA ILE A 133 -11.18 9.91 -7.74
C ILE A 133 -10.60 10.27 -9.10
N THR A 134 -10.76 11.52 -9.51
CA THR A 134 -10.36 12.00 -10.83
C THR A 134 -9.56 13.28 -10.76
N PHE A 135 -8.62 13.42 -11.70
CA PHE A 135 -7.93 14.67 -11.93
C PHE A 135 -7.56 14.79 -13.42
N GLY A 136 -7.67 16.01 -13.96
CA GLY A 136 -7.36 16.33 -15.36
C GLY A 136 -5.94 16.87 -15.55
N GLY A 137 -4.93 16.17 -15.04
CA GLY A 137 -3.53 16.56 -15.19
C GLY A 137 -2.97 16.19 -16.57
N THR A 138 -2.35 17.13 -17.28
CA THR A 138 -1.58 16.83 -18.49
C THR A 138 -0.07 16.91 -18.22
N ALA A 139 0.71 16.02 -18.82
CA ALA A 139 2.17 16.06 -18.72
C ALA A 139 2.76 17.37 -19.28
N ALA A 140 2.10 17.98 -20.27
CA ALA A 140 2.51 19.28 -20.81
C ALA A 140 2.42 20.42 -19.78
N LYS A 141 1.44 20.38 -18.86
CA LYS A 141 1.23 21.42 -17.85
C LYS A 141 1.93 21.10 -16.53
N TYR A 142 1.91 19.85 -16.11
CA TYR A 142 2.36 19.44 -14.79
C TYR A 142 3.67 18.64 -14.82
N GLY A 143 4.16 18.23 -15.99
CA GLY A 143 5.19 17.20 -16.09
C GLY A 143 4.62 15.79 -15.84
N THR A 144 5.39 14.77 -16.22
CA THR A 144 4.92 13.37 -16.21
C THR A 144 4.48 12.91 -14.82
N VAL A 145 5.30 13.18 -13.80
CA VAL A 145 5.05 12.74 -12.41
C VAL A 145 3.84 13.46 -11.82
N ASP A 146 3.79 14.77 -11.96
CA ASP A 146 2.78 15.61 -11.34
C ASP A 146 1.45 15.65 -12.12
N SER A 147 1.37 14.98 -13.26
CA SER A 147 0.12 14.73 -13.97
C SER A 147 -0.77 13.69 -13.30
N ALA A 148 -0.24 12.91 -12.36
CA ALA A 148 -0.97 11.81 -11.71
C ALA A 148 -2.14 12.29 -10.84
N THR A 149 -3.24 11.52 -10.85
CA THR A 149 -4.41 11.79 -9.98
C THR A 149 -4.11 11.51 -8.52
N LEU A 150 -3.42 10.39 -8.24
CA LEU A 150 -2.92 10.04 -6.91
C LEU A 150 -1.40 9.88 -6.95
N ILE A 151 -0.71 10.62 -6.08
CA ILE A 151 0.74 10.59 -5.87
C ILE A 151 1.00 10.11 -4.45
N VAL A 152 1.73 8.99 -4.31
CA VAL A 152 2.08 8.41 -3.02
C VAL A 152 3.59 8.37 -2.86
N GLU A 153 4.08 9.16 -1.90
CA GLU A 153 5.50 9.17 -1.49
C GLU A 153 5.68 8.55 -0.08
N SER A 154 4.58 8.20 0.58
CA SER A 154 4.48 7.70 1.94
C SER A 154 4.82 6.21 2.06
N ASP A 155 5.50 5.84 3.14
CA ASP A 155 5.79 4.45 3.50
C ASP A 155 4.57 3.77 4.13
N TYR A 156 4.44 2.46 3.87
CA TYR A 156 3.35 1.63 4.39
C TYR A 156 1.96 2.09 3.95
N PHE A 157 1.87 2.70 2.76
CA PHE A 157 0.59 3.10 2.18
C PHE A 157 -0.24 1.89 1.74
N VAL A 158 -1.56 1.96 1.97
CA VAL A 158 -2.52 0.96 1.50
C VAL A 158 -3.69 1.63 0.80
N ALA A 159 -4.14 1.07 -0.32
CA ALA A 159 -5.39 1.44 -0.95
C ALA A 159 -6.24 0.22 -1.29
N ALA A 160 -7.52 0.26 -0.93
CA ALA A 160 -8.48 -0.79 -1.24
C ALA A 160 -9.86 -0.22 -1.62
N ASN A 161 -10.50 -0.84 -2.62
CA ASN A 161 -11.84 -0.50 -3.12
C ASN A 161 -12.00 0.95 -3.59
N ILE A 162 -10.97 1.53 -4.20
CA ILE A 162 -11.03 2.86 -4.79
C ILE A 162 -10.89 2.77 -6.31
N MET A 163 -11.53 3.69 -7.03
CA MET A 163 -11.37 3.85 -8.48
C MET A 163 -10.59 5.13 -8.76
N LEU A 164 -9.56 5.02 -9.59
CA LEU A 164 -8.74 6.14 -10.05
C LEU A 164 -8.96 6.31 -11.55
N SER A 165 -9.46 7.47 -11.96
CA SER A 165 -9.69 7.77 -13.38
C SER A 165 -9.04 9.09 -13.76
N VAL A 166 -8.33 9.14 -14.88
CA VAL A 166 -7.83 10.40 -15.42
C VAL A 166 -8.98 11.10 -16.17
N CYS A 167 -9.24 12.36 -15.83
CA CYS A 167 -10.22 13.17 -16.54
C CYS A 167 -9.55 13.81 -17.77
N LEU A 168 -9.35 13.03 -18.84
CA LEU A 168 -8.95 13.58 -20.14
C LEU A 168 -10.01 13.25 -21.19
N LEU A 169 -10.57 14.31 -21.77
CA LEU A 169 -11.49 14.26 -22.91
C LEU A 169 -10.77 14.01 -24.24
N SER A 170 -9.46 13.70 -24.25
CA SER A 170 -8.67 13.63 -25.48
C SER A 170 -7.62 12.50 -25.44
N PRO A 171 -7.65 11.55 -26.40
CA PRO A 171 -6.78 10.37 -26.46
C PRO A 171 -5.33 10.66 -26.92
N LEU A 172 -4.89 11.92 -26.90
CA LEU A 172 -3.70 12.37 -27.63
C LEU A 172 -2.43 12.57 -26.78
N TYR A 173 -2.48 12.39 -25.46
CA TYR A 173 -1.33 12.60 -24.58
C TYR A 173 -1.25 11.58 -23.44
N ASP A 174 -0.02 11.14 -23.14
CA ASP A 174 0.28 10.23 -22.04
C ASP A 174 -0.15 10.85 -20.70
N ALA A 175 -1.02 10.15 -19.97
CA ALA A 175 -1.49 10.57 -18.67
C ALA A 175 -1.50 9.40 -17.68
N PHE A 176 -1.02 9.66 -16.48
CA PHE A 176 -0.81 8.65 -15.46
C PHE A 176 -1.95 8.69 -14.43
N CYS A 177 -2.55 7.54 -14.10
CA CYS A 177 -3.60 7.50 -13.06
C CYS A 177 -3.01 7.49 -11.64
N LEU A 178 -1.83 6.87 -11.44
CA LEU A 178 -1.28 6.59 -10.10
C LEU A 178 0.24 6.55 -10.11
N TYR A 179 0.90 7.37 -9.29
CA TYR A 179 2.36 7.35 -9.11
C TYR A 179 2.78 6.99 -7.67
N SER A 180 3.71 6.03 -7.50
CA SER A 180 4.25 5.59 -6.21
C SER A 180 5.76 5.42 -6.26
N GLN A 181 6.52 6.07 -5.36
CA GLN A 181 8.00 6.03 -5.35
C GLN A 181 8.62 5.07 -4.32
N PHE A 182 7.89 4.59 -3.30
CA PHE A 182 8.52 3.96 -2.12
C PHE A 182 8.05 2.54 -1.81
N HIS A 183 8.89 1.82 -1.05
CA HIS A 183 8.68 0.46 -0.56
C HIS A 183 8.41 0.48 0.95
N PRO A 184 7.45 -0.31 1.48
CA PRO A 184 6.45 -1.10 0.78
C PRO A 184 5.11 -0.35 0.71
N SER A 185 4.45 -0.38 -0.45
CA SER A 185 3.08 0.16 -0.68
C SER A 185 2.23 -0.93 -1.35
N LEU A 186 0.99 -1.15 -0.88
CA LEU A 186 0.06 -2.14 -1.47
C LEU A 186 -1.16 -1.48 -2.07
N PHE A 187 -1.49 -1.91 -3.28
CA PHE A 187 -2.68 -1.50 -4.00
C PHE A 187 -3.49 -2.75 -4.31
N VAL A 188 -4.73 -2.82 -3.80
CA VAL A 188 -5.69 -3.85 -4.17
C VAL A 188 -6.85 -3.17 -4.89
N LEU A 189 -6.82 -3.24 -6.22
CA LEU A 189 -7.82 -2.67 -7.12
C LEU A 189 -8.75 -3.78 -7.62
N SER A 190 -10.07 -3.50 -7.64
CA SER A 190 -11.10 -4.45 -8.10
C SER A 190 -11.06 -4.65 -9.62
N SER A 191 -11.59 -5.79 -10.05
CA SER A 191 -11.27 -6.56 -11.27
C SER A 191 -11.47 -5.96 -12.66
N ASP A 192 -12.04 -4.76 -12.86
CA ASP A 192 -12.64 -4.48 -14.18
C ASP A 192 -12.15 -3.28 -14.99
N LEU A 193 -11.22 -2.43 -14.53
CA LEU A 193 -10.49 -1.54 -15.45
C LEU A 193 -9.24 -0.96 -14.79
N VAL A 194 -8.11 -1.07 -15.50
CA VAL A 194 -6.77 -0.52 -15.19
C VAL A 194 -6.02 -1.23 -14.04
N LYS A 195 -5.27 -2.28 -14.41
CA LYS A 195 -4.30 -2.97 -13.54
C LYS A 195 -2.98 -2.18 -13.46
N PHE A 196 -2.77 -1.40 -12.41
CA PHE A 196 -1.42 -1.06 -11.94
C PHE A 196 -1.09 -1.93 -10.73
N VAL A 197 -0.42 -3.06 -10.97
CA VAL A 197 0.32 -3.79 -9.93
C VAL A 197 1.73 -3.23 -9.94
N VAL A 198 2.10 -2.44 -8.94
CA VAL A 198 3.51 -2.06 -8.72
C VAL A 198 4.25 -3.33 -8.28
N LYS A 199 4.76 -4.06 -9.27
CA LYS A 199 5.52 -5.31 -9.09
C LYS A 199 6.94 -4.95 -8.63
N LYS A 200 7.10 -4.63 -7.35
CA LYS A 200 8.38 -4.77 -6.65
C LYS A 200 8.15 -4.82 -5.13
N LYS A 201 8.44 -5.99 -4.56
CA LYS A 201 8.43 -6.34 -3.13
C LYS A 201 7.06 -6.30 -2.43
N ILE A 202 6.10 -7.04 -3.00
CA ILE A 202 4.83 -7.38 -2.35
C ILE A 202 5.06 -8.58 -1.41
N GLU A 203 5.85 -8.41 -0.35
CA GLU A 203 6.06 -9.49 0.65
C GLU A 203 5.61 -9.12 2.06
N LYS A 204 5.30 -7.85 2.34
CA LYS A 204 4.93 -7.43 3.70
C LYS A 204 3.49 -6.97 3.90
N ILE A 205 2.73 -6.68 2.83
CA ILE A 205 1.46 -5.95 2.98
C ILE A 205 0.21 -6.75 2.63
N ILE A 206 0.30 -7.93 1.96
CA ILE A 206 -0.91 -8.74 1.67
C ILE A 206 -1.70 -9.06 2.96
N ALA A 207 -1.06 -8.99 4.14
CA ALA A 207 -1.57 -9.29 5.48
C ALA A 207 -2.74 -8.46 6.06
N TYR A 208 -3.37 -7.53 5.33
CA TYR A 208 -4.32 -6.59 5.96
C TYR A 208 -5.55 -6.22 5.11
N ILE A 209 -6.10 -7.17 4.35
CA ILE A 209 -7.51 -7.10 3.90
C ILE A 209 -8.28 -8.22 4.58
#